data_AF-A0A8H4WLQ0-F1
#
_entry.id   AF-A0A8H4WLQ0-F1
#
_cell.length_a   1.000
_cell.length_b   1.000
_cell.length_c   1.000
_cell.angle_alpha   90.00
_cell.angle_beta   90.00
_cell.angle_gamma   90.00
#
_symmetry.space_group_name_H-M   'P 1'
#
loop_
_entity.id
_entity.type
_entity.pdbx_description
1 polymer ?
#
loop_
_entity_poly.entity_id
_entity_poly.type
_entity_poly.pdbx_seq_one_letter_code
_entity_poly.pdbx_strand_id
1 'polypeptide(L)'
;WMYTWGVFSAYWIDYGVAQSTTISRTSREWQIPIGLEIIPSGILFLAMFTLPESVRWLLSQNQTDEAWKSLTWIRGDEGDKTQEEFNETKAGLVAEESTKDNFTIRELWHPSNRLRFIVGPAMFIFQNTTGSSALAVFAPQYFKLLVGSSGNRDLLLTGLF
;
A
#
# COMPACT_ATOMS: atom_id res chain seq x y z
N TRP A 1 9.17 -1.93 -4.05
CA TRP A 1 10.01 -0.97 -4.80
C TRP A 1 9.46 0.45 -4.69
N MET A 2 8.23 0.76 -5.13
CA MET A 2 7.68 2.13 -4.93
C MET A 2 7.62 2.58 -3.46
N TYR A 3 7.31 1.67 -2.53
CA TYR A 3 7.35 1.95 -1.09
C TYR A 3 8.74 2.43 -0.61
N THR A 4 9.81 1.73 -0.99
CA THR A 4 11.18 2.08 -0.58
C THR A 4 11.64 3.40 -1.21
N TRP A 5 11.22 3.70 -2.45
CA TRP A 5 11.47 5.00 -3.07
C TRP A 5 10.74 6.16 -2.41
N GLY A 6 9.50 5.92 -1.93
CA GLY A 6 8.75 6.90 -1.17
C GLY A 6 9.45 7.25 0.15
N VAL A 7 9.82 6.22 0.92
CA VAL A 7 10.56 6.36 2.18
C VAL A 7 11.91 7.05 1.97
N PHE A 8 12.66 6.64 0.94
CA PHE A 8 13.91 7.30 0.55
C PHE A 8 13.70 8.80 0.27
N SER A 9 12.70 9.13 -0.56
CA SER A 9 12.41 10.52 -0.90
C SER A 9 12.04 11.35 0.34
N ALA A 10 11.24 10.79 1.25
CA ALA A 10 10.87 11.42 2.51
C ALA A 10 12.09 11.74 3.38
N TYR A 11 13.02 10.79 3.56
CA TYR A 11 14.25 11.04 4.33
C TYR A 11 15.14 12.12 3.71
N TRP A 12 15.21 12.22 2.38
CA TRP A 12 15.96 13.28 1.69
C TRP A 12 15.30 14.67 1.85
N ILE A 13 13.97 14.72 1.87
CA ILE A 13 13.22 15.95 2.13
C ILE A 13 13.45 16.41 3.58
N ASP A 14 13.35 15.50 4.54
CA ASP A 14 13.60 15.78 5.95
C ASP A 14 15.06 16.23 6.20
N TYR A 15 16.02 15.60 5.52
CA TYR A 15 17.42 16.02 5.53
C TYR A 15 17.61 17.45 5.02
N GLY A 16 16.99 17.79 3.88
CA GLY A 16 17.08 19.12 3.27
C GLY A 16 16.46 20.21 4.14
N VAL A 17 15.35 19.90 4.83
CA VAL A 17 14.70 20.81 5.77
C VAL A 17 15.55 21.02 7.02
N ALA A 18 16.16 19.96 7.56
CA ALA A 18 17.05 20.02 8.73
C ALA A 18 18.36 20.79 8.46
N GLN A 19 18.90 20.73 7.23
CA GLN A 19 20.12 21.46 6.87
C GLN A 19 19.89 22.97 6.64
N SER A 20 18.64 23.38 6.38
CA SER A 20 18.26 24.77 6.22
C SER A 20 18.18 25.48 7.59
N THR A 21 19.29 26.13 7.98
CA THR A 21 19.50 26.82 9.26
C THR A 21 18.47 27.92 9.56
N THR A 22 17.72 28.38 8.56
CA THR A 22 16.66 29.39 8.71
C THR A 22 15.32 28.77 9.10
N ILE A 23 15.07 27.52 8.71
CA ILE A 23 13.81 26.80 8.93
C ILE A 23 13.85 26.06 10.27
N SER A 24 15.04 25.69 10.75
CA SER A 24 15.23 24.73 11.84
C SER A 24 14.77 25.16 13.26
N ARG A 25 14.05 26.27 13.37
CA ARG A 25 13.46 26.76 14.63
C ARG A 25 12.02 27.25 14.49
N THR A 26 11.40 26.99 13.34
CA THR A 26 10.06 27.46 13.00
C THR A 26 9.14 26.27 12.77
N SER A 27 7.83 26.41 13.01
CA SER A 27 6.80 25.39 12.72
C SER A 27 6.78 24.86 11.28
N ARG A 28 7.56 25.45 10.37
CA ARG A 28 7.71 25.03 8.98
C ARG A 28 8.54 23.74 8.81
N GLU A 29 9.31 23.32 9.82
CA GLU A 29 10.12 22.09 9.76
C GLU A 29 9.29 20.83 9.46
N TRP A 30 8.14 20.67 10.12
CA TRP A 30 7.28 19.49 9.93
C TRP A 30 6.20 19.72 8.85
N GLN A 31 5.87 20.98 8.55
CA GLN A 31 4.83 21.32 7.57
C GLN A 31 5.29 21.10 6.13
N ILE A 32 6.57 21.32 5.84
CA ILE A 32 7.12 21.20 4.49
C ILE A 32 7.13 19.74 4.00
N PRO A 33 7.61 18.75 4.78
CA PRO A 33 7.56 17.35 4.39
C PRO A 33 6.13 16.86 4.15
N ILE A 34 5.22 17.14 5.09
CA ILE A 34 3.79 16.77 4.97
C ILE A 34 3.14 17.46 3.78
N GLY A 35 3.44 18.75 3.56
CA GLY A 35 2.95 19.51 2.42
C GLY A 35 3.38 18.93 1.08
N LEU A 36 4.60 18.39 1.00
CA LEU A 36 5.13 17.78 -0.20
C LEU A 36 4.51 16.39 -0.47
N GLU A 37 4.18 15.63 0.58
CA GLU A 37 3.47 14.34 0.46
C GLU A 37 2.02 14.49 -0.02
N ILE A 38 1.39 15.64 0.24
CA ILE A 38 0.04 15.94 -0.26
C ILE A 38 0.02 16.01 -1.81
N ILE A 39 1.11 16.39 -2.45
CA ILE A 39 1.18 16.51 -3.92
C ILE A 39 0.94 15.16 -4.63
N PRO A 40 1.73 14.09 -4.38
CA PRO A 40 1.48 12.79 -5.01
C PRO A 40 0.14 12.18 -4.55
N SER A 41 -0.28 12.40 -3.31
CA SER A 41 -1.60 11.97 -2.82
C SER A 41 -2.75 12.63 -3.59
N GLY A 42 -2.66 13.93 -3.84
CA GLY A 42 -3.62 14.68 -4.65
C GLY A 42 -3.66 14.22 -6.10
N ILE A 43 -2.50 13.91 -6.70
CA ILE A 43 -2.43 13.33 -8.05
C ILE A 43 -3.15 11.97 -8.09
N LEU A 44 -2.90 11.10 -7.11
CA LEU A 44 -3.58 9.80 -7.02
C LEU A 44 -5.08 9.95 -6.81
N PHE A 45 -5.51 10.90 -5.97
CA PHE A 45 -6.91 11.21 -5.75
C PHE A 45 -7.60 11.68 -7.03
N LEU A 46 -6.97 12.56 -7.81
CA LEU A 46 -7.49 12.99 -9.10
C LEU A 46 -7.49 11.85 -10.13
N ALA A 47 -6.45 11.01 -10.14
CA ALA A 47 -6.37 9.86 -11.03
C ALA A 47 -7.45 8.82 -10.73
N MET A 48 -7.88 8.65 -9.47
CA MET A 48 -8.93 7.72 -9.08
C MET A 48 -10.24 7.93 -9.85
N PHE A 49 -10.59 9.18 -10.18
CA PHE A 49 -11.80 9.46 -10.98
C PHE A 49 -11.73 8.96 -12.43
N THR A 50 -10.54 8.61 -12.92
CA THR A 50 -10.33 8.07 -14.27
C THR A 50 -10.27 6.55 -14.32
N LEU A 51 -10.13 5.88 -13.17
CA LEU A 51 -10.06 4.42 -13.12
C LEU A 51 -11.46 3.81 -13.20
N PRO A 52 -11.67 2.77 -14.03
CA PRO A 52 -12.93 2.04 -14.00
C PRO A 52 -13.05 1.24 -12.72
N GLU A 53 -14.29 1.04 -12.28
CA GLU A 53 -14.63 0.30 -11.08
C GLU A 53 -14.31 -1.20 -11.22
N SER A 54 -14.12 -1.90 -10.10
CA SER A 54 -13.75 -3.32 -10.10
C SER A 54 -14.80 -4.20 -10.81
N VAL A 55 -14.35 -4.99 -11.79
CA VAL A 55 -15.20 -5.93 -12.56
C VAL A 55 -16.02 -6.85 -11.64
N ARG A 56 -15.40 -7.37 -10.56
CA ARG A 56 -16.10 -8.23 -9.59
C ARG A 56 -17.19 -7.49 -8.82
N TRP A 57 -16.95 -6.22 -8.47
CA TRP A 57 -17.95 -5.40 -7.79
C TRP A 57 -19.14 -5.10 -8.71
N LEU A 58 -18.88 -4.68 -9.95
CA LEU A 58 -19.92 -4.41 -10.95
C LEU A 58 -20.79 -5.65 -11.22
N LEU A 59 -20.16 -6.83 -11.34
CA LEU A 59 -20.89 -8.10 -11.47
C LEU A 59 -21.78 -8.41 -10.26
N SER A 60 -21.32 -8.12 -9.04
CA SER A 60 -22.12 -8.32 -7.81
C SER A 60 -23.32 -7.37 -7.70
N GLN A 61 -23.27 -6.25 -8.40
CA GLN A 61 -24.39 -5.29 -8.50
C GLN A 61 -25.31 -5.58 -9.71
N ASN A 62 -25.15 -6.73 -10.37
CA ASN A 62 -25.86 -7.10 -11.60
C ASN A 62 -25.60 -6.15 -12.79
N GLN A 63 -24.51 -5.38 -12.78
CA GLN A 63 -24.13 -4.45 -13.86
C GLN A 63 -23.14 -5.13 -14.83
N THR A 64 -23.63 -6.10 -15.61
CA THR A 64 -22.77 -6.91 -16.49
C THR A 64 -22.12 -6.12 -17.62
N ASP A 65 -22.84 -5.14 -18.18
CA ASP A 65 -22.36 -4.38 -19.34
C ASP A 65 -21.24 -3.41 -18.97
N GLU A 66 -21.33 -2.80 -17.78
CA GLU A 66 -20.27 -1.96 -17.23
C GLU A 66 -19.06 -2.81 -16.80
N ALA A 67 -19.31 -4.00 -16.24
CA ALA A 67 -18.24 -4.93 -15.90
C ALA A 67 -17.44 -5.37 -17.13
N TRP A 68 -18.11 -5.61 -18.27
CA TRP A 68 -17.44 -5.91 -19.54
C TRP A 68 -16.57 -4.75 -20.00
N LYS A 69 -17.10 -3.52 -20.01
CA LYS A 69 -16.34 -2.32 -20.37
C LYS A 69 -15.12 -2.07 -19.47
N SER A 70 -15.26 -2.35 -18.17
CA SER A 70 -14.14 -2.24 -17.23
C SER A 70 -13.05 -3.26 -17.55
N LEU A 71 -13.41 -4.52 -17.84
CA LEU A 71 -12.44 -5.55 -18.17
C LEU A 71 -11.74 -5.28 -19.51
N THR A 72 -12.47 -4.83 -20.53
CA THR A 72 -11.89 -4.50 -21.83
C THR A 72 -11.01 -3.27 -21.76
N TRP A 73 -11.31 -2.30 -20.89
CA TRP A 73 -10.41 -1.17 -20.60
C TRP A 73 -9.11 -1.62 -19.93
N ILE A 74 -9.17 -2.55 -18.96
CA ILE A 74 -7.98 -3.06 -18.25
C ILE A 74 -7.10 -3.90 -19.18
N ARG A 75 -7.70 -4.77 -20.01
CA ARG A 75 -6.97 -5.65 -20.92
C ARG A 75 -6.55 -4.97 -22.23
N GLY A 76 -7.28 -3.94 -22.64
CA GLY A 76 -7.08 -3.26 -23.92
C GLY A 76 -7.44 -4.11 -25.14
N ASP A 77 -8.21 -5.19 -24.97
CA ASP A 77 -8.60 -6.13 -26.03
C ASP A 77 -10.00 -6.71 -25.75
N GLU A 78 -10.76 -6.96 -26.81
CA GLU A 78 -12.10 -7.56 -26.78
C GLU A 78 -12.12 -8.98 -27.38
N GLY A 79 -10.95 -9.60 -27.57
CA GLY A 79 -10.83 -10.95 -28.10
C GLY A 79 -11.36 -12.05 -27.18
N ASP A 80 -11.38 -13.28 -27.73
CA ASP A 80 -11.95 -14.47 -27.08
C ASP A 80 -11.38 -14.74 -25.67
N LYS A 81 -10.10 -14.41 -25.44
CA LYS A 81 -9.44 -14.58 -24.14
C LYS A 81 -10.03 -13.67 -23.06
N THR A 82 -10.32 -12.41 -23.39
CA THR A 82 -10.95 -11.47 -22.45
C THR A 82 -12.38 -11.93 -22.13
N GLN A 83 -13.07 -12.49 -23.12
CA GLN A 83 -14.42 -13.04 -22.93
C GLN A 83 -14.42 -14.30 -22.06
N GLU A 84 -13.42 -15.17 -22.21
CA GLU A 84 -13.22 -16.33 -21.35
C GLU A 84 -12.96 -15.91 -19.90
N GLU A 85 -12.05 -14.95 -19.66
CA GLU A 85 -11.74 -14.41 -18.33
C GLU A 85 -12.98 -13.75 -17.67
N PHE A 86 -13.79 -13.04 -18.46
CA PHE A 86 -15.04 -12.45 -17.99
C PHE A 86 -16.04 -13.52 -17.52
N ASN A 87 -16.19 -14.58 -18.33
CA ASN A 87 -17.09 -15.69 -18.02
C ASN A 87 -16.61 -16.49 -16.82
N GLU A 88 -15.30 -16.72 -16.68
CA GLU A 88 -14.71 -17.37 -15.50
C GLU A 88 -14.97 -16.56 -14.23
N THR A 89 -14.76 -15.24 -14.30
CA THR A 89 -15.03 -14.33 -13.18
C THR A 89 -16.50 -14.35 -12.77
N LYS A 90 -17.41 -14.32 -13.75
CA LYS A 90 -18.86 -14.40 -13.52
C LYS A 90 -19.27 -15.75 -12.90
N ALA A 91 -18.74 -16.86 -13.41
CA ALA A 91 -19.00 -18.19 -12.87
C ALA A 91 -18.49 -18.34 -11.43
N GLY A 92 -17.30 -17.81 -11.13
CA GLY A 92 -16.73 -17.79 -9.78
C GLY A 92 -17.61 -17.00 -8.81
N LEU A 93 -18.17 -15.86 -9.24
CA LEU A 93 -19.05 -15.05 -8.39
C LEU A 93 -20.36 -15.77 -8.05
N VAL A 94 -20.99 -16.42 -9.03
CA VAL A 94 -22.23 -17.21 -8.82
C VAL A 94 -21.98 -18.39 -7.88
N ALA A 95 -20.83 -19.07 -8.02
CA ALA A 95 -20.44 -20.15 -7.11
C ALA A 95 -20.25 -19.63 -5.67
N GLU A 96 -19.62 -18.46 -5.51
CA GLU A 96 -19.47 -17.82 -4.20
C GLU A 96 -20.81 -17.40 -3.59
N GLU A 97 -21.72 -16.80 -4.36
CA GLU A 97 -23.06 -16.42 -3.89
C GLU A 97 -23.87 -17.62 -3.43
N SER A 98 -23.86 -18.72 -4.19
CA SER A 98 -24.55 -19.96 -3.80
C SER A 98 -24.02 -20.60 -2.51
N THR A 99 -22.80 -20.26 -2.10
CA THR A 99 -22.14 -20.79 -0.90
C THR A 99 -22.21 -19.82 0.29
N LYS A 100 -22.54 -18.54 0.04
CA LYS A 100 -22.48 -17.46 1.06
C LYS A 100 -23.63 -17.46 2.07
N ASP A 101 -24.74 -18.15 1.79
CA ASP A 101 -25.99 -18.03 2.57
C ASP A 101 -25.87 -18.42 4.06
N ASN A 102 -24.78 -19.05 4.50
CA ASN A 102 -24.57 -19.41 5.91
C ASN A 102 -23.13 -19.22 6.41
N PHE A 103 -22.40 -18.19 5.95
CA PHE A 103 -21.04 -17.95 6.47
C PHE A 103 -21.04 -17.82 7.99
N THR A 104 -20.41 -18.80 8.66
CA THR A 104 -20.27 -18.82 10.11
C THR A 104 -18.79 -18.71 10.44
N ILE A 105 -18.43 -17.88 11.43
CA ILE A 105 -17.03 -17.68 11.89
C ILE A 105 -16.33 -19.03 12.21
N ARG A 106 -17.10 -20.06 12.55
CA ARG A 106 -16.64 -21.44 12.77
C ARG A 106 -16.05 -22.12 11.53
N GLU A 107 -16.45 -21.74 10.32
CA GLU A 107 -15.95 -22.28 9.04
C GLU A 107 -14.50 -21.86 8.76
N LEU A 108 -14.03 -20.76 9.35
CA LEU A 108 -12.64 -20.33 9.28
C LEU A 108 -11.69 -21.34 9.96
N TRP A 109 -12.19 -22.04 10.97
CA TRP A 109 -11.45 -23.07 11.71
C TRP A 109 -11.57 -24.48 11.08
N HIS A 110 -12.24 -24.61 9.94
CA HIS A 110 -12.29 -25.87 9.20
C HIS A 110 -10.87 -26.31 8.75
N PRO A 111 -10.51 -27.61 8.78
CA PRO A 111 -9.16 -28.09 8.46
C PRO A 111 -8.61 -27.63 7.10
N SER A 112 -9.49 -27.37 6.13
CA SER A 112 -9.11 -26.80 4.81
C SER A 112 -8.70 -25.32 4.88
N ASN A 113 -9.35 -24.53 5.75
CA ASN A 113 -9.22 -23.08 5.80
C ASN A 113 -8.29 -22.60 6.92
N ARG A 114 -8.13 -23.39 8.00
CA ARG A 114 -7.37 -23.02 9.19
C ARG A 114 -5.91 -22.63 8.89
N LEU A 115 -5.27 -23.30 7.93
CA LEU A 115 -3.89 -22.98 7.57
C LEU A 115 -3.81 -21.59 6.92
N ARG A 116 -4.72 -21.27 6.00
CA ARG A 116 -4.81 -19.95 5.35
C ARG A 116 -5.12 -18.86 6.38
N PHE A 117 -6.03 -19.15 7.31
CA PHE A 117 -6.41 -18.24 8.38
C PHE A 117 -5.28 -17.96 9.38
N ILE A 118 -4.43 -18.95 9.69
CA ILE A 118 -3.29 -18.78 10.61
C ILE A 118 -2.10 -18.11 9.90
N VAL A 119 -1.79 -18.52 8.68
CA VAL A 119 -0.60 -18.05 7.95
C VAL A 119 -0.68 -16.56 7.64
N GLY A 120 -1.85 -16.03 7.27
CA GLY A 120 -2.01 -14.61 6.98
C GLY A 120 -1.56 -13.70 8.14
N PRO A 121 -2.23 -13.76 9.30
CA PRO A 121 -1.84 -13.00 10.50
C PRO A 121 -0.43 -13.34 10.98
N ALA A 122 0.00 -14.60 10.92
CA ALA A 122 1.36 -14.99 11.32
C ALA A 122 2.41 -14.29 10.45
N MET A 123 2.21 -14.19 9.13
CA MET A 123 3.10 -13.46 8.24
C MET A 123 3.17 -11.97 8.61
N PHE A 124 2.04 -11.33 8.90
CA PHE A 124 2.04 -9.93 9.33
C PHE A 124 2.76 -9.74 10.68
N ILE A 125 2.57 -10.66 11.64
CA ILE A 125 3.25 -10.63 12.93
C ILE A 125 4.76 -10.80 12.75
N PHE A 126 5.21 -11.77 11.95
CA PHE A 126 6.65 -11.98 11.72
C PHE A 126 7.28 -10.84 10.94
N GLN A 127 6.56 -10.26 9.96
CA GLN A 127 7.00 -9.07 9.24
C GLN A 127 7.24 -7.89 10.21
N ASN A 128 6.31 -7.64 11.13
CA ASN A 128 6.45 -6.54 12.10
C ASN A 128 7.48 -6.84 13.20
N THR A 129 7.58 -8.10 13.65
CA THR A 129 8.57 -8.54 14.65
C THR A 129 10.01 -8.41 14.16
N THR A 130 10.23 -8.40 12.83
CA THR A 130 11.55 -8.15 12.24
C THR A 130 12.10 -6.75 12.61
N GLY A 131 11.26 -5.86 13.14
CA GLY A 131 11.71 -4.59 13.71
C GLY A 131 12.02 -3.52 12.67
N SER A 132 11.66 -3.73 11.40
CA SER A 132 11.89 -2.76 10.32
C SER A 132 11.26 -1.39 10.63
N SER A 133 10.04 -1.38 11.18
CA SER A 133 9.36 -0.13 11.60
C SER A 133 10.06 0.56 12.77
N ALA A 134 10.61 -0.20 13.72
CA ALA A 134 11.37 0.36 14.85
C ALA A 134 12.71 0.94 14.39
N LEU A 135 13.41 0.25 13.48
CA LEU A 135 14.64 0.75 12.87
C LEU A 135 14.40 2.04 12.11
N ALA A 136 13.33 2.16 11.33
CA ALA A 136 13.01 3.39 10.61
C ALA A 136 12.82 4.60 11.55
N VAL A 137 12.05 4.43 12.63
CA VAL A 137 11.75 5.52 13.58
C VAL A 137 12.95 5.88 14.44
N PHE A 138 13.71 4.89 14.90
CA PHE A 138 14.82 5.09 15.82
C PHE A 138 16.19 5.15 15.14
N ALA A 139 16.28 5.00 13.82
CA ALA A 139 17.53 5.10 13.05
C ALA A 139 18.33 6.36 13.43
N PRO A 140 17.74 7.57 13.47
CA PRO A 140 18.49 8.77 13.87
C PRO A 140 19.06 8.69 15.29
N GLN A 141 18.35 8.05 16.22
CA GLN A 141 18.79 7.88 17.61
C GLN A 141 19.89 6.81 17.74
N TYR A 142 19.79 5.71 16.99
CA TYR A 142 20.82 4.68 16.93
C TYR A 142 22.12 5.17 16.28
N PHE A 143 22.02 5.89 15.17
CA PHE A 143 23.20 6.45 14.50
C PHE A 143 23.91 7.50 15.36
N LYS A 144 23.15 8.31 16.12
CA LYS A 144 23.71 9.26 17.10
C LYS A 144 24.50 8.57 18.23
N LEU A 145 24.07 7.38 18.65
CA LEU A 145 24.77 6.58 19.67
C LEU A 145 26.04 5.88 19.13
N LEU A 146 26.06 5.55 17.83
CA LEU A 146 27.17 4.85 17.19
C LEU A 146 28.29 5.79 16.71
N VAL A 147 27.96 7.01 16.26
CA VAL A 147 28.94 7.96 15.67
C VAL A 147 29.51 8.95 16.70
N GLY A 148 28.84 9.11 17.85
CA GLY A 148 29.25 10.07 18.88
C GLY A 148 28.96 11.52 18.46
N SER A 149 28.74 12.39 19.45
CA SER A 149 28.25 13.78 19.31
C SER A 149 29.22 14.73 18.57
N SER A 150 29.51 14.47 17.29
CA SER A 150 30.35 15.33 16.44
C SER A 150 29.75 15.49 15.03
N GLY A 151 28.62 16.21 14.98
CA GLY A 151 28.21 17.05 13.85
C GLY A 151 27.64 16.36 12.62
N ASN A 152 26.44 16.80 12.20
CA ASN A 152 25.80 16.77 10.86
C ASN A 152 25.91 15.51 9.96
N ARG A 153 26.51 14.42 10.43
CA ARG A 153 26.77 13.17 9.69
C ARG A 153 25.69 12.11 9.96
N ASP A 154 24.99 12.21 11.09
CA ASP A 154 23.93 11.26 11.50
C ASP A 154 22.72 11.29 10.56
N LEU A 155 22.33 12.50 10.14
CA LEU A 155 21.24 12.75 9.20
C LEU A 155 21.58 12.27 7.78
N LEU A 156 22.86 12.39 7.39
CA LEU A 156 23.35 12.00 6.06
C LEU A 156 23.45 10.47 5.94
N LEU A 157 23.84 9.79 7.02
CA LEU A 157 23.90 8.32 7.08
C LEU A 157 22.50 7.69 7.13
N THR A 158 21.51 8.37 7.74
CA THR A 158 20.12 7.90 7.75
C THR A 158 19.45 8.02 6.37
N GLY A 159 19.78 9.06 5.59
CA GLY A 159 19.25 9.21 4.22
C GLY A 159 19.87 8.27 3.16
N LEU A 160 20.97 7.58 3.50
CA LEU A 160 21.65 6.59 2.65
C LEU A 160 21.20 5.15 2.91
N PHE A 161 20.47 4.91 4.01
CA PHE A 161 19.99 3.58 4.44
C PHE A 161 18.52 3.37 4.09
#